data_AF-A0A956BTN3-F1
#
_entry.id   AF-A0A956BTN3-F1
#
_cell.length_a   1.000
_cell.length_b   1.000
_cell.length_c   1.000
_cell.angle_alpha   90.00
_cell.angle_beta   90.00
_cell.angle_gamma   90.00
#
_symmetry.space_group_name_H-M   'P 1'
#
loop_
_entity.id
_entity.type
_entity.pdbx_description
1 polymer ?
#
loop_
_entity_poly.entity_id
_entity_poly.type
_entity_poly.pdbx_seq_one_letter_code
_entity_poly.pdbx_strand_id
1 'polypeptide(L)'
;MSAALTRRGFAKVAGAGLAALCLPSPLLSGRAHASAAGVLASRWELSPQGLEITLFVRSALSGPVEVVLHAVEVRGELRIGDARHPLSFTSEGRETQRRSRAGFRLNRRAVAGVERDTPYDRFSATWPAGVPRSGILALETALRPEVERLDEDARSRLVDLDGLHFELPVVSST
;
A
#
# COMPACT_ATOMS: atom_id res chain seq x y z
N MET A 1 30.51 -26.65 5.55
CA MET A 1 29.95 -25.54 4.72
C MET A 1 28.84 -26.10 3.86
N SER A 2 27.58 -25.81 4.18
CA SER A 2 26.69 -25.03 3.31
C SER A 2 25.29 -25.03 3.93
N ALA A 3 24.82 -23.83 4.25
CA ALA A 3 23.56 -23.58 4.93
C ALA A 3 22.39 -23.69 3.94
N ALA A 4 21.47 -24.62 4.20
CA ALA A 4 20.15 -24.63 3.60
C ALA A 4 19.13 -24.27 4.68
N LEU A 5 19.10 -22.98 5.07
CA LEU A 5 18.01 -22.42 5.85
C LEU A 5 16.81 -22.25 4.91
N THR A 6 16.00 -23.31 4.80
CA THR A 6 14.67 -23.24 4.21
C THR A 6 13.84 -22.19 4.95
N ARG A 7 13.49 -21.11 4.24
CA ARG A 7 12.62 -20.00 4.67
C ARG A 7 11.21 -20.51 4.98
N ARG A 8 11.04 -21.11 6.17
CA ARG A 8 9.75 -21.20 6.86
C ARG A 8 9.51 -19.86 7.56
N GLY A 9 8.60 -19.06 7.02
CA GLY A 9 7.97 -17.95 7.74
C GLY A 9 6.55 -18.32 8.16
N PHE A 10 6.41 -19.43 8.89
CA PHE A 10 5.16 -19.78 9.54
C PHE A 10 4.91 -18.78 10.67
N ALA A 11 3.71 -18.19 10.65
CA ALA A 11 3.14 -17.52 11.80
C ALA A 11 3.26 -18.42 13.04
N LYS A 12 3.88 -17.90 14.11
CA LYS A 12 3.81 -18.48 15.45
C LYS A 12 3.67 -17.36 16.49
N VAL A 13 2.40 -17.10 16.76
CA VAL A 13 1.72 -16.56 17.96
C VAL A 13 2.57 -16.43 19.23
N ALA A 14 2.57 -15.23 19.82
CA ALA A 14 2.43 -14.99 21.28
C ALA A 14 2.20 -13.49 21.56
N GLY A 15 1.07 -13.15 22.19
CA GLY A 15 0.80 -11.82 22.75
C GLY A 15 -0.06 -10.91 21.85
N ALA A 16 -1.05 -10.25 22.44
CA ALA A 16 -2.02 -9.39 21.80
C ALA A 16 -1.40 -8.24 20.96
N GLY A 17 -2.00 -7.94 19.80
CA GLY A 17 -1.73 -6.76 18.98
C GLY A 17 -0.69 -6.96 17.88
N LEU A 18 -1.03 -6.55 16.64
CA LEU A 18 -0.19 -6.53 15.43
C LEU A 18 0.02 -7.88 14.70
N ALA A 19 -1.03 -8.37 14.05
CA ALA A 19 -0.88 -9.25 12.89
C ALA A 19 -0.50 -8.40 11.66
N ALA A 20 0.77 -7.99 11.55
CA ALA A 20 1.28 -7.32 10.35
C ALA A 20 1.41 -8.35 9.22
N LEU A 21 0.38 -8.45 8.38
CA LEU A 21 0.43 -9.28 7.17
C LEU A 21 1.37 -8.61 6.16
N CYS A 22 2.59 -9.13 6.05
CA CYS A 22 3.58 -8.70 5.06
C CYS A 22 3.27 -9.36 3.72
N LEU A 23 2.69 -8.63 2.78
CA LEU A 23 2.20 -9.24 1.54
C LEU A 23 2.86 -8.61 0.31
N PRO A 24 3.57 -9.42 -0.51
CA PRO A 24 4.12 -8.93 -1.75
C PRO A 24 2.98 -8.52 -2.68
N SER A 25 3.15 -7.39 -3.36
CA SER A 25 2.29 -6.98 -4.47
C SER A 25 2.21 -8.09 -5.53
N PRO A 26 1.07 -8.24 -6.23
CA PRO A 26 0.84 -9.29 -7.22
C PRO A 26 1.68 -9.11 -8.50
N LEU A 27 3.00 -9.23 -8.39
CA LEU A 27 3.83 -9.70 -9.50
C LEU A 27 3.70 -11.22 -9.68
N LEU A 28 2.91 -11.90 -8.84
CA LEU A 28 2.74 -13.36 -8.84
C LEU A 28 1.27 -13.86 -8.95
N SER A 29 0.25 -12.99 -9.00
CA SER A 29 -1.13 -13.41 -9.28
C SER A 29 -1.63 -12.91 -10.62
N GLY A 30 -1.26 -13.62 -11.69
CA GLY A 30 -2.14 -14.05 -12.79
C GLY A 30 -3.02 -13.05 -13.56
N ARG A 31 -2.94 -11.74 -13.34
CA ARG A 31 -3.64 -10.72 -14.16
C ARG A 31 -2.96 -9.35 -14.12
N ALA A 32 -1.64 -9.34 -14.13
CA ALA A 32 -0.91 -8.13 -14.50
C ALA A 32 -1.09 -7.93 -16.01
N HIS A 33 -1.68 -6.80 -16.42
CA HIS A 33 -1.22 -6.22 -17.68
C HIS A 33 0.26 -5.94 -17.47
N ALA A 34 1.10 -6.86 -17.94
CA ALA A 34 2.54 -6.72 -17.92
C ALA A 34 2.90 -5.53 -18.81
N SER A 35 2.85 -4.32 -18.23
CA SER A 35 3.69 -3.23 -18.69
C SER A 35 5.12 -3.73 -18.56
N ALA A 36 5.86 -3.73 -19.67
CA ALA A 36 7.28 -4.10 -19.70
C ALA A 36 8.18 -3.13 -18.89
N ALA A 37 7.60 -2.13 -18.23
CA ALA A 37 8.29 -1.01 -17.60
C ALA A 37 8.27 -1.02 -16.07
N GLY A 38 8.07 -2.17 -15.41
CA GLY A 38 8.06 -2.25 -13.94
C GLY A 38 9.29 -1.58 -13.29
N VAL A 39 9.11 -0.37 -12.79
CA VAL A 39 10.11 0.46 -12.11
C VAL A 39 10.06 0.22 -10.60
N LEU A 40 8.88 -0.04 -10.04
CA LEU A 40 8.68 -0.22 -8.60
C LEU A 40 8.06 -1.57 -8.27
N ALA A 41 8.62 -2.22 -7.25
CA ALA A 41 7.98 -3.29 -6.51
C ALA A 41 7.29 -2.71 -5.27
N SER A 42 6.09 -3.20 -4.93
CA SER A 42 5.34 -2.73 -3.77
C SER A 42 5.03 -3.83 -2.76
N ARG A 43 4.87 -3.45 -1.49
CA ARG A 43 4.47 -4.33 -0.38
C ARG A 43 3.48 -3.59 0.52
N TRP A 44 2.52 -4.33 1.05
CA TRP A 44 1.53 -3.82 1.98
C TRP A 44 1.80 -4.38 3.38
N GLU A 45 1.60 -3.54 4.39
CA GLU A 45 1.43 -3.95 5.78
C GLU A 45 0.09 -3.44 6.27
N LEU A 46 -0.72 -4.31 6.88
CA LEU A 46 -2.01 -3.95 7.47
C LEU A 46 -1.99 -4.15 9.00
N SER A 47 -2.53 -3.17 9.72
CA SER A 47 -3.01 -3.29 11.09
C SER A 47 -4.54 -3.38 11.10
N PRO A 48 -5.13 -4.57 11.35
CA PRO A 48 -6.58 -4.77 11.25
C PRO A 48 -7.38 -4.02 12.33
N GLN A 49 -6.78 -3.71 13.48
CA GLN A 49 -7.46 -3.10 14.61
C GLN A 49 -7.91 -1.66 14.34
N GLY A 50 -7.17 -0.95 13.49
CA GLY A 50 -7.43 0.45 13.14
C GLY A 50 -7.61 0.70 11.64
N LEU A 51 -7.72 -0.35 10.82
CA LEU A 51 -7.68 -0.27 9.35
C LEU A 51 -6.53 0.64 8.89
N GLU A 52 -5.33 0.40 9.40
CA GLU A 52 -4.13 1.15 9.03
C GLU A 52 -3.31 0.33 8.05
N ILE A 53 -2.88 0.96 6.99
CA ILE A 53 -2.18 0.34 5.89
C ILE A 53 -0.92 1.13 5.60
N THR A 54 0.22 0.48 5.51
CA THR A 54 1.45 1.10 5.01
C THR A 54 1.79 0.51 3.65
N LEU A 55 1.89 1.38 2.64
CA LEU A 55 2.40 1.01 1.31
C LEU A 55 3.91 1.24 1.32
N PHE A 56 4.66 0.21 0.95
CA PHE A 56 6.09 0.28 0.73
C PHE A 56 6.39 0.17 -0.76
N VAL A 57 7.46 0.84 -1.19
CA VAL A 57 7.99 0.77 -2.54
C VAL A 57 9.48 0.47 -2.51
N ARG A 58 9.93 -0.25 -3.53
CA ARG A 58 11.33 -0.59 -3.77
C ARG A 58 11.60 -0.47 -5.26
N SER A 59 12.80 -0.03 -5.63
CA SER A 59 13.21 -0.05 -7.03
C SER A 59 13.31 -1.50 -7.53
N ALA A 60 12.70 -1.77 -8.68
CA ALA A 60 12.87 -3.02 -9.42
C ALA A 60 14.08 -2.97 -10.38
N LEU A 61 14.70 -1.79 -10.54
CA LEU A 61 15.87 -1.57 -11.38
C LEU A 61 17.17 -1.82 -10.59
N SER A 62 18.30 -1.91 -11.30
CA SER A 62 19.63 -2.01 -10.69
C SER A 62 20.12 -0.73 -9.99
N GLY A 63 19.28 0.30 -9.87
CA GLY A 63 19.61 1.59 -9.27
C GLY A 63 18.43 2.23 -8.53
N PRO A 64 18.68 3.22 -7.66
CA PRO A 64 17.64 3.94 -6.95
C PRO A 64 16.73 4.72 -7.91
N VAL A 65 15.45 4.83 -7.55
CA VAL A 65 14.44 5.56 -8.35
C VAL A 65 13.82 6.65 -7.50
N GLU A 66 13.76 7.87 -8.05
CA GLU A 66 12.95 8.93 -7.44
C GLU A 66 11.47 8.73 -7.72
N VAL A 67 10.67 8.72 -6.66
CA VAL A 67 9.23 8.54 -6.70
C VAL A 67 8.55 9.76 -6.10
N VAL A 68 7.51 10.24 -6.77
CA VAL A 68 6.68 11.34 -6.27
C VAL A 68 5.78 10.85 -5.13
N LEU A 69 5.84 11.53 -4.00
CA LEU A 69 5.05 11.21 -2.81
C LEU A 69 3.61 11.72 -2.93
N HIS A 70 2.70 11.04 -2.23
CA HIS A 70 1.28 11.39 -2.08
C HIS A 70 0.49 11.46 -3.42
N ALA A 71 1.02 10.85 -4.47
CA ALA A 71 0.39 10.74 -5.79
C ALA A 71 -0.65 9.60 -5.87
N VAL A 72 -0.62 8.69 -4.89
CA VAL A 72 -1.52 7.53 -4.82
C VAL A 72 -2.64 7.79 -3.80
N GLU A 73 -3.82 7.27 -4.10
CA GLU A 73 -4.88 7.06 -3.13
C GLU A 73 -5.21 5.58 -2.98
N VAL A 74 -5.73 5.22 -1.82
CA VAL A 74 -6.19 3.87 -1.52
C VAL A 74 -7.70 3.92 -1.34
N ARG A 75 -8.40 3.10 -2.11
CA ARG A 75 -9.84 2.87 -1.97
C ARG A 75 -10.02 1.49 -1.35
N GLY A 76 -11.03 1.36 -0.50
CA GLY A 76 -11.34 0.05 0.05
C GLY A 76 -12.83 -0.25 0.12
N GLU A 77 -13.13 -1.53 0.23
CA GLU A 77 -14.47 -2.05 0.46
C GLU A 77 -14.37 -3.19 1.46
N LEU A 78 -15.10 -3.09 2.56
CA LEU A 78 -15.28 -4.17 3.51
C LEU A 78 -16.52 -4.98 3.13
N ARG A 79 -16.35 -6.27 2.92
CA ARG A 79 -17.41 -7.21 2.55
C ARG A 79 -17.74 -8.13 3.72
N ILE A 80 -19.01 -8.21 4.09
CA ILE A 80 -19.52 -9.06 5.18
C ILE A 80 -20.79 -9.75 4.71
N GLY A 81 -20.68 -11.06 4.44
CA GLY A 81 -21.73 -11.75 3.69
C GLY A 81 -21.94 -11.05 2.34
N ASP A 82 -23.19 -10.67 2.06
CA ASP A 82 -23.55 -9.93 0.84
C ASP A 82 -23.43 -8.40 0.99
N ALA A 83 -23.20 -7.90 2.22
CA ALA A 83 -23.09 -6.47 2.48
C ALA A 83 -21.72 -5.93 2.05
N ARG A 84 -21.73 -4.75 1.43
CA ARG A 84 -20.54 -4.01 0.99
C ARG A 84 -20.51 -2.65 1.68
N HIS A 85 -19.38 -2.36 2.32
CA HIS A 85 -19.17 -1.11 3.06
C HIS A 85 -17.97 -0.39 2.45
N PRO A 86 -18.18 0.69 1.66
CA PRO A 86 -17.08 1.45 1.12
C PRO A 86 -16.27 2.10 2.26
N LEU A 87 -14.95 2.10 2.10
CA LEU A 87 -13.99 2.67 3.03
C LEU A 87 -13.17 3.75 2.32
N SER A 88 -13.12 4.92 2.94
CA SER A 88 -12.27 6.02 2.51
C SER A 88 -11.00 6.02 3.35
N PHE A 89 -9.87 5.71 2.73
CA PHE A 89 -8.58 5.78 3.40
C PHE A 89 -7.95 7.16 3.25
N THR A 90 -7.43 7.68 4.36
CA THR A 90 -6.76 8.97 4.44
C THR A 90 -5.26 8.76 4.48
N SER A 91 -4.52 9.45 3.62
CA SER A 91 -3.05 9.45 3.63
C SER A 91 -2.53 10.36 4.75
N GLU A 92 -1.72 9.79 5.65
CA GLU A 92 -1.05 10.53 6.73
C GLU A 92 -0.05 11.54 6.18
N GLY A 93 0.68 11.17 5.12
CA GLY A 93 1.63 12.04 4.48
C GLY A 93 0.96 13.27 3.87
N ARG A 94 -0.19 13.08 3.19
CA ARG A 94 -0.99 14.19 2.64
C ARG A 94 -1.60 15.04 3.74
N GLU A 95 -2.06 14.45 4.84
CA GLU A 95 -2.60 15.21 5.97
C GLU A 95 -1.52 16.07 6.63
N THR A 96 -0.36 15.49 6.89
CA THR A 96 0.82 16.20 7.40
C THR A 96 1.22 17.33 6.47
N GLN A 97 1.22 17.08 5.15
CA GLN A 97 1.53 18.09 4.15
C GLN A 97 0.49 19.22 4.12
N ARG A 98 -0.81 18.91 4.18
CA ARG A 98 -1.92 19.89 4.23
C ARG A 98 -1.81 20.79 5.46
N ARG A 99 -1.42 20.23 6.61
CA ARG A 99 -1.23 20.97 7.86
C ARG A 99 0.04 21.84 7.84
N SER A 100 0.99 21.55 6.96
CA SER A 100 2.20 22.35 6.81
C SER A 100 1.90 23.72 6.16
N ARG A 101 2.49 24.79 6.69
CA ARG A 101 2.29 26.19 6.22
C ARG A 101 2.85 26.47 4.81
N ALA A 102 3.56 25.53 4.18
CA ALA A 102 4.34 25.75 2.96
C ALA A 102 3.52 25.73 1.65
N GLY A 103 2.22 25.44 1.71
CA GLY A 103 1.41 25.23 0.51
C GLY A 103 1.73 23.90 -0.19
N PHE A 104 0.79 23.39 -0.97
CA PHE A 104 0.86 22.05 -1.56
C PHE A 104 1.76 22.02 -2.81
N ARG A 105 2.68 21.05 -2.88
CA ARG A 105 3.42 20.71 -4.11
C ARG A 105 3.54 19.20 -4.23
N LEU A 106 3.05 18.63 -5.33
CA LEU A 106 3.28 17.23 -5.73
C LEU A 106 4.73 16.95 -6.16
N ASN A 107 5.63 17.90 -5.98
CA ASN A 107 7.03 17.74 -6.38
C ASN A 107 7.90 17.19 -5.24
N ARG A 108 7.30 16.78 -4.12
CA ARG A 108 8.07 16.12 -3.05
C ARG A 108 8.42 14.71 -3.52
N ARG A 109 9.72 14.44 -3.60
CA ARG A 109 10.25 13.15 -4.06
C ARG A 109 10.91 12.41 -2.90
N ALA A 110 10.82 11.09 -2.95
CA ALA A 110 11.61 10.19 -2.13
C ALA A 110 12.41 9.26 -3.06
N VAL A 111 13.44 8.63 -2.51
CA VAL A 111 14.27 7.68 -3.24
C VAL A 111 13.92 6.27 -2.80
N ALA A 112 13.38 5.47 -3.72
CA ALA A 112 13.17 4.04 -3.54
C ALA A 112 14.49 3.31 -3.79
N GLY A 113 15.00 2.61 -2.77
CA GLY A 113 16.24 1.85 -2.87
C GLY A 113 16.04 0.51 -3.59
N VAL A 114 17.13 -0.14 -4.00
CA VAL A 114 17.10 -1.43 -4.74
C VAL A 114 16.86 -2.63 -3.80
N GLU A 115 17.38 -2.57 -2.58
CA GLU A 115 17.38 -3.71 -1.65
C GLU A 115 16.50 -3.51 -0.40
N ARG A 116 15.93 -2.32 -0.24
CA ARG A 116 15.17 -1.94 0.94
C ARG A 116 13.82 -1.38 0.55
N ASP A 117 12.80 -1.87 1.24
CA ASP A 117 11.47 -1.33 1.18
C ASP A 117 11.48 0.06 1.82
N THR A 118 11.17 1.09 1.03
CA THR A 118 10.99 2.45 1.51
C THR A 118 9.50 2.66 1.77
N PRO A 119 9.08 3.13 2.96
CA PRO A 119 7.69 3.49 3.18
C PRO A 119 7.30 4.62 2.22
N TYR A 120 6.29 4.37 1.39
CA TYR A 120 5.75 5.34 0.46
C TYR A 120 4.79 6.28 1.18
N ASP A 121 3.76 5.70 1.81
CA ASP A 121 2.78 6.44 2.60
C ASP A 121 2.06 5.49 3.56
N ARG A 122 1.43 6.07 4.59
CA ARG A 122 0.51 5.37 5.47
C ARG A 122 -0.90 5.87 5.25
N PHE A 123 -1.84 4.95 5.24
CA PHE A 123 -3.24 5.15 4.98
C PHE A 123 -4.06 4.63 6.15
N SER A 124 -5.02 5.39 6.65
CA SER A 124 -5.91 4.95 7.72
C SER A 124 -7.37 5.16 7.34
N ALA A 125 -8.23 4.25 7.76
CA ALA A 125 -9.68 4.38 7.62
C ALA A 125 -10.37 4.16 8.96
N THR A 126 -11.55 4.72 9.10
CA THR A 126 -12.39 4.46 10.28
C THR A 126 -13.24 3.23 10.04
N TRP A 127 -13.31 2.34 11.04
CA TRP A 127 -14.23 1.21 10.99
C TRP A 127 -15.69 1.71 10.92
N PRO A 128 -16.52 1.23 9.98
CA PRO A 128 -17.90 1.69 9.87
C PRO A 128 -18.71 1.38 11.13
N ALA A 129 -19.52 2.34 11.59
CA ALA A 129 -20.33 2.18 12.79
C ALA A 129 -21.36 1.04 12.62
N GLY A 130 -21.49 0.21 13.65
CA GLY A 130 -22.46 -0.90 13.66
C GLY A 130 -22.10 -2.09 12.76
N VAL A 131 -20.94 -2.06 12.10
CA VAL A 131 -20.48 -3.13 11.21
C VAL A 131 -19.60 -4.11 12.00
N PRO A 132 -19.82 -5.44 11.89
CA PRO A 132 -19.00 -6.44 12.57
C PRO A 132 -17.51 -6.24 12.30
N ARG A 133 -16.68 -6.47 13.31
CA ARG A 133 -15.21 -6.35 13.22
C ARG A 133 -14.54 -7.55 12.53
N SER A 134 -15.21 -8.11 11.53
CA SER A 134 -14.74 -9.23 10.73
C SER A 134 -15.29 -9.15 9.31
N GLY A 135 -14.50 -9.55 8.32
CA GLY A 135 -14.93 -9.54 6.92
C GLY A 135 -13.77 -9.72 5.94
N ILE A 136 -14.05 -9.54 4.65
CA ILE A 136 -13.01 -9.43 3.62
C ILE A 136 -12.81 -7.96 3.30
N LEU A 137 -11.60 -7.45 3.53
CA LEU A 137 -11.20 -6.12 3.12
C LEU A 137 -10.58 -6.22 1.72
N ALA A 138 -11.21 -5.57 0.75
CA ALA A 138 -10.69 -5.36 -0.57
C ALA A 138 -10.11 -3.95 -0.69
N LEU A 139 -8.94 -3.83 -1.29
CA LEU A 139 -8.18 -2.60 -1.44
C LEU A 139 -7.75 -2.44 -2.89
N GLU A 140 -7.74 -1.20 -3.34
CA GLU A 140 -7.26 -0.81 -4.66
C GLU A 140 -6.50 0.51 -4.55
N THR A 141 -5.35 0.61 -5.21
CA THR A 141 -4.70 1.89 -5.42
C THR A 141 -5.17 2.55 -6.69
N ALA A 142 -5.25 3.87 -6.67
CA ALA A 142 -5.42 4.67 -7.87
C ALA A 142 -4.45 5.86 -7.86
N LEU A 143 -3.98 6.25 -9.04
CA LEU A 143 -3.31 7.54 -9.20
C LEU A 143 -4.31 8.67 -9.04
N ARG A 144 -3.89 9.71 -8.34
CA ARG A 144 -4.72 10.90 -8.15
C ARG A 144 -4.76 11.75 -9.42
N PRO A 145 -5.86 12.48 -9.68
CA PRO A 145 -5.97 13.32 -10.89
C PRO A 145 -4.84 14.35 -11.02
N GLU A 146 -4.31 14.84 -9.91
CA GLU A 146 -3.26 15.86 -9.94
C GLU A 146 -1.91 15.34 -10.51
N VAL A 147 -1.74 14.01 -10.63
CA VAL A 147 -0.59 13.35 -11.27
C VAL A 147 -0.48 13.69 -12.76
N GLU A 148 -1.59 14.04 -13.42
CA GLU A 148 -1.59 14.45 -14.82
C GLU A 148 -0.71 15.67 -15.12
N ARG A 149 -0.40 16.47 -14.08
CA ARG A 149 0.44 17.67 -14.18
C ARG A 149 1.94 17.38 -14.08
N LEU A 150 2.33 16.14 -13.77
CA LEU A 150 3.73 15.73 -13.68
C LEU A 150 4.31 15.48 -15.07
N ASP A 151 5.63 15.56 -15.16
CA ASP A 151 6.36 15.16 -16.36
C ASP A 151 6.16 13.65 -16.66
N GLU A 152 6.39 13.26 -17.92
CA GLU A 152 6.13 11.90 -18.39
C GLU A 152 6.97 10.84 -17.67
N ASP A 153 8.23 11.14 -17.36
CA ASP A 153 9.13 10.24 -16.63
C ASP A 153 8.62 10.01 -15.20
N ALA A 154 8.22 11.06 -14.49
CA ALA A 154 7.63 10.95 -13.17
C ALA A 154 6.31 10.18 -13.17
N ARG A 155 5.44 10.38 -14.17
CA ARG A 155 4.19 9.61 -14.32
C ARG A 155 4.46 8.13 -14.60
N SER A 156 5.40 7.84 -15.50
CA SER A 156 5.76 6.48 -15.87
C SER A 156 6.23 5.65 -14.67
N ARG A 157 6.90 6.27 -13.69
CA ARG A 157 7.36 5.60 -12.46
C ARG A 157 6.23 5.27 -11.47
N LEU A 158 5.11 5.97 -11.59
CA LEU A 158 3.95 5.78 -10.71
C LEU A 158 2.94 4.77 -11.24
N VAL A 159 3.01 4.42 -12.52
CA VAL A 159 2.10 3.45 -13.17
C VAL A 159 2.05 2.11 -12.43
N ASP A 160 3.18 1.65 -11.87
CA ASP A 160 3.21 0.39 -11.10
C ASP A 160 2.49 0.45 -9.76
N LEU A 161 2.13 1.67 -9.32
CA LEU A 161 1.35 1.90 -8.12
C LEU A 161 -0.14 2.13 -8.44
N ASP A 162 -0.53 2.11 -9.71
CA ASP A 162 -1.93 2.24 -10.14
C ASP A 162 -2.60 0.87 -10.24
N GLY A 163 -3.85 0.75 -9.81
CA GLY A 163 -4.63 -0.49 -9.93
C GLY A 163 -4.06 -1.68 -9.15
N LEU A 164 -3.27 -1.45 -8.10
CA LEU A 164 -2.82 -2.53 -7.22
C LEU A 164 -4.01 -3.00 -6.38
N HIS A 165 -4.47 -4.21 -6.66
CA HIS A 165 -5.57 -4.83 -5.95
C HIS A 165 -5.08 -5.81 -4.89
N PHE A 166 -5.75 -5.81 -3.74
CA PHE A 166 -5.45 -6.71 -2.65
C PHE A 166 -6.72 -7.06 -1.87
N GLU A 167 -6.88 -8.34 -1.50
CA GLU A 167 -7.99 -8.82 -0.69
C GLU A 167 -7.48 -9.64 0.48
N LEU A 168 -8.04 -9.40 1.67
CA LEU A 168 -7.69 -10.18 2.83
C LEU A 168 -8.82 -10.33 3.85
N PRO A 169 -8.81 -11.42 4.63
CA PRO A 169 -9.64 -11.50 5.81
C PRO A 169 -9.12 -10.53 6.89
N VAL A 170 -10.01 -9.68 7.39
CA VAL A 170 -9.77 -8.85 8.55
C VAL A 170 -10.59 -9.36 9.72
N VAL A 171 -9.96 -9.47 10.88
CA VAL A 171 -10.62 -9.75 12.16
C VAL A 171 -9.97 -8.85 13.20
N SER A 172 -10.72 -7.92 13.76
CA SER A 172 -10.27 -7.12 14.91
C SER A 172 -10.83 -7.75 16.17
N SER A 173 -9.94 -8.27 17.01
CA SER A 173 -10.28 -8.62 18.40
C SER A 173 -10.70 -7.34 19.13
N THR A 174 -11.92 -7.34 19.69
CA THR A 174 -12.39 -6.33 20.64
C THR A 174 -11.63 -6.41 21.95
#